data_AF-A0A2T3AX67-F1
#
_entry.id   AF-A0A2T3AX67-F1
#
_cell.length_a   1.000
_cell.length_b   1.000
_cell.length_c   1.000
_cell.angle_alpha   90.00
_cell.angle_beta   90.00
_cell.angle_gamma   90.00
#
_symmetry.space_group_name_H-M   'P 1'
#
loop_
_entity.id
_entity.type
_entity.pdbx_description
1 polymer ?
#
loop_
_entity_poly.entity_id
_entity_poly.type
_entity_poly.pdbx_seq_one_letter_code
_entity_poly.pdbx_strand_id
1 'polypeptide(L)'
;MSAPEFEDYYYGLPGRPKLLARSNTSPWTLPQINGKAVRKSSWPIGRHPIENKLEEGLRSDIMDILSTMNPKKWISVDCLRLGYNREMVSKNPVVILITVEEDQVSPDEARRIVGLIHQQCTLVKLQDVEVEIMEGRRREEVEIMEGRGCRRRGSRETEY
;
A
#
# COMPACT_ATOMS: atom_id res chain seq x y z
N MET A 1 20.94 19.51 -6.95
CA MET A 1 19.64 20.15 -7.20
C MET A 1 18.60 19.03 -7.23
N SER A 2 17.75 18.89 -6.22
CA SER A 2 16.64 17.91 -6.21
C SER A 2 15.32 18.66 -6.08
N ALA A 3 14.50 18.63 -7.14
CA ALA A 3 13.10 19.06 -7.11
C ALA A 3 12.21 17.81 -6.98
N PRO A 4 10.95 17.96 -6.50
CA PRO A 4 10.35 17.18 -5.42
C PRO A 4 10.03 15.75 -5.88
N GLU A 5 10.63 14.74 -5.26
CA GLU A 5 10.31 13.36 -5.62
C GLU A 5 8.90 13.03 -5.11
N PHE A 6 7.92 13.07 -6.02
CA PHE A 6 6.57 12.50 -5.83
C PHE A 6 5.69 13.14 -4.74
N GLU A 7 5.96 14.39 -4.34
CA GLU A 7 5.03 15.15 -3.52
C GLU A 7 3.65 15.20 -4.19
N ASP A 8 2.59 14.90 -3.45
CA ASP A 8 1.22 14.78 -3.96
C ASP A 8 0.99 13.68 -5.03
N TYR A 9 1.87 12.68 -5.15
CA TYR A 9 1.68 11.57 -6.10
C TYR A 9 0.34 10.83 -5.95
N TYR A 10 -0.12 10.70 -4.71
CA TYR A 10 -1.41 10.09 -4.36
C TYR A 10 -2.50 11.12 -4.04
N TYR A 11 -2.35 12.36 -4.51
CA TYR A 11 -3.37 13.38 -4.34
C TYR A 11 -4.75 12.88 -4.78
N GLY A 12 -5.72 12.91 -3.86
CA GLY A 12 -7.06 12.37 -4.07
C GLY A 12 -7.37 11.10 -3.29
N LEU A 13 -6.35 10.37 -2.82
CA LEU A 13 -6.53 9.22 -1.94
C LEU A 13 -6.64 9.64 -0.46
N PRO A 14 -7.41 8.91 0.37
CA PRO A 14 -7.51 9.16 1.81
C PRO A 14 -6.14 9.08 2.49
N GLY A 15 -5.90 9.96 3.47
CA GLY A 15 -4.65 9.97 4.25
C GLY A 15 -3.43 10.57 3.53
N ARG A 16 -3.54 10.90 2.24
CA ARG A 16 -2.44 11.48 1.42
C ARG A 16 -1.12 10.69 1.60
N PRO A 17 -1.12 9.39 1.30
CA PRO A 17 0.05 8.55 1.51
C PRO A 17 1.23 9.06 0.67
N LYS A 18 2.45 8.82 1.16
CA LYS A 18 3.68 9.14 0.43
C LYS A 18 4.09 7.95 -0.44
N LEU A 19 4.57 8.22 -1.65
CA LEU A 19 5.19 7.22 -2.50
C LEU A 19 6.66 7.06 -2.07
N LEU A 20 7.10 5.82 -1.85
CA LEU A 20 8.51 5.51 -1.58
C LEU A 20 9.23 5.00 -2.84
N ALA A 21 8.56 4.16 -3.64
CA ALA A 21 9.12 3.61 -4.86
C ALA A 21 8.04 3.18 -5.83
N ARG A 22 8.35 3.19 -7.14
CA ARG A 22 7.51 2.65 -8.20
C ARG A 22 8.34 2.04 -9.32
N SER A 23 7.79 1.05 -10.02
CA SER A 23 8.49 0.38 -11.13
C SER A 23 8.50 1.23 -12.41
N ASN A 24 7.51 2.12 -12.59
CA ASN A 24 7.45 3.01 -13.74
C ASN A 24 8.51 4.12 -13.62
N THR A 25 9.51 4.09 -14.49
CA THR A 25 10.63 5.04 -14.51
C THR A 25 10.35 6.31 -15.32
N SER A 26 9.19 6.41 -15.97
CA SER A 26 8.80 7.63 -16.68
C SER A 26 8.79 8.81 -15.70
N PRO A 27 9.23 10.01 -16.10
CA PRO A 27 9.07 11.19 -15.26
C PRO A 27 7.60 11.38 -14.88
N TRP A 28 7.34 11.67 -13.61
CA TRP A 28 5.98 11.99 -13.15
C TRP A 28 5.82 13.49 -12.97
N THR A 29 4.69 14.01 -13.41
CA THR A 29 4.22 15.37 -13.11
C THR A 29 2.78 15.27 -12.64
N LEU A 30 2.39 16.15 -11.70
CA LEU A 30 1.03 16.20 -11.19
C LEU A 30 0.05 16.49 -12.33
N PRO A 31 -0.88 15.57 -12.66
CA PRO A 31 -1.81 15.81 -13.75
C PRO A 31 -2.74 16.97 -13.44
N GLN A 32 -2.96 17.83 -14.43
CA GLN A 32 -3.83 19.00 -14.32
C GLN A 32 -4.81 19.06 -15.50
N ILE A 33 -6.04 19.46 -15.21
CA ILE A 33 -7.06 19.80 -16.22
C ILE A 33 -7.52 21.21 -15.93
N ASN A 34 -7.40 22.11 -16.91
CA ASN A 34 -7.75 23.54 -16.78
C ASN A 34 -7.10 24.21 -15.54
N GLY A 35 -5.82 23.92 -15.31
CA GLY A 35 -5.04 24.46 -14.18
C GLY A 35 -5.40 23.89 -12.81
N LYS A 36 -6.23 22.84 -12.73
CA LYS A 36 -6.61 22.19 -11.47
C LYS A 36 -6.02 20.78 -11.39
N ALA A 37 -5.40 20.46 -10.26
CA ALA A 37 -4.88 19.13 -9.98
C ALA A 37 -6.00 18.07 -10.07
N VAL A 38 -5.74 17.00 -10.81
CA VAL A 38 -6.65 15.88 -10.98
C VAL A 38 -6.45 14.91 -9.83
N ARG A 39 -7.56 14.47 -9.22
CA ARG A 39 -7.53 13.48 -8.14
C ARG A 39 -7.24 12.10 -8.70
N LYS A 40 -6.20 11.46 -8.19
CA LYS A 40 -5.97 10.02 -8.35
C LYS A 40 -7.09 9.27 -7.62
N SER A 41 -7.46 8.11 -8.14
CA SER A 41 -8.51 7.24 -7.58
C SER A 41 -8.16 5.78 -7.85
N SER A 42 -8.75 4.88 -7.08
CA SER A 42 -8.56 3.43 -7.19
C SER A 42 -9.85 2.72 -7.56
N TRP A 43 -9.72 1.61 -8.27
CA TRP A 43 -10.83 0.76 -8.71
C TRP A 43 -10.45 -0.71 -8.66
N PRO A 44 -11.44 -1.62 -8.58
CA PRO A 44 -11.21 -3.04 -8.82
C PRO A 44 -10.57 -3.29 -10.19
N ILE A 45 -9.78 -4.35 -10.31
CA ILE A 45 -9.05 -4.67 -11.55
C ILE A 45 -10.01 -4.97 -12.71
N GLY A 46 -11.10 -5.67 -12.43
CA GLY A 46 -11.95 -6.29 -13.44
C GLY A 46 -11.21 -7.43 -14.15
N ARG A 47 -11.59 -7.77 -15.38
CA ARG A 47 -10.96 -8.86 -16.12
C ARG A 47 -9.52 -8.52 -16.49
N HIS A 48 -8.55 -9.20 -15.90
CA HIS A 48 -7.12 -9.03 -16.19
C HIS A 48 -6.33 -10.31 -15.89
N PRO A 49 -5.29 -10.65 -16.69
CA PRO A 49 -4.52 -11.89 -16.48
C PRO A 49 -3.82 -12.01 -15.13
N ILE A 50 -3.60 -10.91 -14.41
CA ILE A 50 -2.98 -10.90 -13.08
C ILE A 50 -3.72 -11.80 -12.09
N GLU A 51 -5.05 -11.89 -12.15
CA GLU A 51 -5.84 -12.71 -11.22
C GLU A 51 -5.41 -14.17 -11.30
N ASN A 52 -5.35 -14.73 -12.52
CA ASN A 52 -4.88 -16.09 -12.76
C ASN A 52 -3.41 -16.25 -12.34
N LYS A 53 -2.54 -15.28 -12.67
CA LYS A 53 -1.12 -15.36 -12.30
C LYS A 53 -0.88 -15.37 -10.80
N LEU A 54 -1.68 -14.63 -10.03
CA LEU A 54 -1.63 -14.66 -8.58
C LEU A 54 -1.97 -16.05 -8.03
N GLU A 55 -2.94 -16.74 -8.62
CA GLU A 55 -3.32 -18.11 -8.26
C GLU A 55 -2.29 -19.15 -8.72
N GLU A 56 -1.62 -18.91 -9.85
CA GLU A 56 -0.60 -19.79 -10.44
C GLU A 56 0.79 -19.68 -9.77
N GLY A 57 0.95 -18.89 -8.70
CA GLY A 57 2.17 -18.84 -7.88
C GLY A 57 2.78 -17.46 -7.68
N LEU A 58 2.42 -16.45 -8.50
CA LEU A 58 2.97 -15.10 -8.36
C LEU A 58 2.72 -14.51 -6.97
N ARG A 59 1.60 -14.86 -6.33
CA ARG A 59 1.31 -14.43 -4.95
C ARG A 59 2.36 -14.96 -3.96
N SER A 60 2.75 -16.22 -4.09
CA SER A 60 3.78 -16.83 -3.24
C SER A 60 5.12 -16.13 -3.47
N ASP A 61 5.50 -15.90 -4.73
CA ASP A 61 6.75 -15.20 -5.07
C ASP A 61 6.80 -13.78 -4.49
N ILE A 62 5.68 -13.04 -4.54
CA ILE A 62 5.55 -11.71 -3.92
C ILE A 62 5.77 -11.80 -2.40
N MET A 63 5.14 -12.77 -1.73
CA MET A 63 5.29 -12.95 -0.28
C MET A 63 6.72 -13.34 0.10
N ASP A 64 7.37 -14.20 -0.69
CA ASP A 64 8.76 -14.59 -0.47
C ASP A 64 9.69 -13.38 -0.62
N ILE A 65 9.48 -12.53 -1.63
CA ILE A 65 10.25 -11.29 -1.79
C ILE A 65 10.02 -10.34 -0.60
N LEU A 66 8.78 -10.14 -0.18
CA LEU A 66 8.45 -9.29 0.98
C LEU A 66 9.04 -9.85 2.28
N SER A 67 9.22 -11.16 2.40
CA SER A 67 9.88 -11.79 3.54
C SER A 67 11.36 -11.41 3.66
N THR A 68 11.98 -10.98 2.54
CA THR A 68 13.36 -10.47 2.50
C THR A 68 13.47 -8.99 2.85
N MET A 69 12.35 -8.29 3.05
CA MET A 69 12.35 -6.87 3.39
C MET A 69 13.02 -6.64 4.75
N ASN A 70 13.91 -5.66 4.82
CA ASN A 70 14.60 -5.29 6.05
C ASN A 70 14.54 -3.77 6.29
N PRO A 71 13.79 -3.30 7.31
CA PRO A 71 13.05 -4.10 8.29
C PRO A 71 11.75 -4.71 7.72
N LYS A 72 11.24 -5.80 8.31
CA LYS A 72 9.99 -6.47 7.89
C LYS A 72 8.75 -5.65 8.29
N LYS A 73 8.46 -4.59 7.53
CA LYS A 73 7.47 -3.56 7.89
C LYS A 73 6.38 -3.34 6.84
N TRP A 74 6.13 -4.32 5.98
CA TRP A 74 4.96 -4.29 5.10
C TRP A 74 3.66 -4.56 5.88
N ILE A 75 2.57 -3.95 5.43
CA ILE A 75 1.24 -3.96 6.05
C ILE A 75 0.24 -4.69 5.15
N SER A 76 0.18 -4.32 3.88
CA SER A 76 -0.75 -4.91 2.90
C SER A 76 -0.12 -5.04 1.53
N VAL A 77 -0.72 -5.93 0.73
CA VAL A 77 -0.49 -6.04 -0.71
C VAL A 77 -1.85 -6.05 -1.38
N ASP A 78 -2.11 -5.04 -2.20
CA ASP A 78 -3.37 -4.82 -2.87
C ASP A 78 -3.14 -4.82 -4.39
N CYS A 79 -3.99 -5.51 -5.15
CA CYS A 79 -3.95 -5.49 -6.61
C CYS A 79 -5.18 -4.73 -7.11
N LEU A 80 -4.96 -3.58 -7.74
CA LEU A 80 -6.04 -2.65 -8.10
C LEU A 80 -5.70 -1.85 -9.35
N ARG A 81 -6.68 -1.17 -9.94
CA ARG A 81 -6.43 -0.14 -10.94
C ARG A 81 -6.24 1.21 -10.25
N LEU A 82 -5.19 1.93 -10.63
CA LEU A 82 -4.85 3.21 -10.02
C LEU A 82 -4.56 4.25 -11.10
N GLY A 83 -5.19 5.42 -11.00
CA GLY A 83 -4.91 6.47 -11.96
C GLY A 83 -5.89 7.62 -11.90
N TYR A 84 -5.99 8.34 -13.00
CA TYR A 84 -6.72 9.61 -13.10
C TYR A 84 -7.94 9.53 -14.01
N ASN A 85 -8.07 8.47 -14.83
CA ASN A 85 -9.14 8.35 -15.82
C ASN A 85 -10.40 7.74 -15.19
N ARG A 86 -11.36 8.59 -14.85
CA ARG A 86 -12.64 8.17 -14.25
C ARG A 86 -13.65 7.65 -15.27
N GLU A 87 -13.56 8.09 -16.53
CA GLU A 87 -14.50 7.74 -17.59
C GLU A 87 -14.18 6.36 -18.18
N MET A 88 -12.89 6.03 -18.30
CA MET A 88 -12.40 4.76 -18.84
C MET A 88 -11.45 4.12 -17.83
N VAL A 89 -12.03 3.54 -16.77
CA VAL A 89 -11.28 2.90 -15.68
C VAL A 89 -10.27 1.88 -16.18
N SER A 90 -10.61 1.11 -17.23
CA SER A 90 -9.76 0.09 -17.85
C SER A 90 -8.48 0.64 -18.50
N LYS A 91 -8.38 1.96 -18.73
CA LYS A 91 -7.17 2.62 -19.23
C LYS A 91 -6.19 2.99 -18.12
N ASN A 92 -6.59 2.95 -16.85
CA ASN A 92 -5.65 3.15 -15.76
C ASN A 92 -4.81 1.89 -15.57
N PRO A 93 -3.51 2.02 -15.21
CA PRO A 93 -2.63 0.90 -14.99
C PRO A 93 -3.16 -0.03 -13.88
N VAL A 94 -2.87 -1.31 -14.05
CA VAL A 94 -3.02 -2.29 -12.97
C VAL A 94 -1.77 -2.19 -12.09
N VAL A 95 -1.97 -2.03 -10.79
CA VAL A 95 -0.91 -1.77 -9.82
C VAL A 95 -0.96 -2.83 -8.73
N ILE A 96 0.19 -3.46 -8.46
CA ILE A 96 0.46 -4.14 -7.20
C ILE A 96 0.93 -3.06 -6.23
N LEU A 97 0.05 -2.65 -5.33
CA LEU A 97 0.28 -1.62 -4.33
C LEU A 97 0.63 -2.27 -3.00
N ILE A 98 1.81 -1.95 -2.49
CA ILE A 98 2.31 -2.46 -1.21
C ILE A 98 2.30 -1.30 -0.22
N THR A 99 1.62 -1.48 0.90
CA THR A 99 1.62 -0.50 1.99
C THR A 99 2.68 -0.90 3.01
N VAL A 100 3.56 0.01 3.40
CA VAL A 100 4.55 -0.18 4.47
C VAL A 100 4.33 0.81 5.61
N GLU A 101 4.86 0.48 6.78
CA GLU A 101 4.77 1.35 7.95
C GLU A 101 5.51 2.68 7.73
N GLU A 102 4.82 3.78 8.01
CA GLU A 102 5.29 5.16 7.83
C GLU A 102 6.66 5.39 8.50
N ASP A 103 7.59 5.99 7.76
CA ASP A 103 8.97 6.30 8.20
C ASP A 103 9.80 5.08 8.67
N GLN A 104 9.37 3.84 8.40
CA GLN A 104 10.09 2.63 8.81
C GLN A 104 10.88 1.95 7.68
N VAL A 105 10.59 2.25 6.41
CA VAL A 105 11.24 1.63 5.26
C VAL A 105 11.98 2.69 4.46
N SER A 106 13.26 2.45 4.15
CA SER A 106 14.04 3.39 3.36
C SER A 106 13.63 3.39 1.88
N PRO A 107 13.79 4.50 1.15
CA PRO A 107 13.53 4.53 -0.29
C PRO A 107 14.36 3.52 -1.09
N ASP A 108 15.61 3.25 -0.68
CA ASP A 108 16.47 2.24 -1.32
C ASP A 108 15.92 0.83 -1.18
N GLU A 109 15.46 0.49 0.02
CA GLU A 109 14.84 -0.81 0.28
C GLU A 109 13.52 -0.95 -0.48
N ALA A 110 12.69 0.11 -0.50
CA ALA A 110 11.47 0.13 -1.29
C ALA A 110 11.76 -0.08 -2.79
N ARG A 111 12.76 0.60 -3.35
CA ARG A 111 13.20 0.41 -4.74
C ARG A 111 13.65 -1.02 -5.02
N ARG A 112 14.42 -1.63 -4.11
CA ARG A 112 14.86 -3.02 -4.23
C ARG A 112 13.66 -3.98 -4.32
N ILE A 113 12.71 -3.86 -3.39
CA ILE A 113 11.52 -4.71 -3.35
C ILE A 113 10.65 -4.52 -4.59
N VAL A 114 10.38 -3.27 -5.00
CA VAL A 114 9.65 -2.95 -6.24
C VAL A 114 10.32 -3.60 -7.45
N GLY A 115 11.65 -3.50 -7.57
CA GLY A 115 12.41 -4.09 -8.67
C GLY A 115 12.29 -5.61 -8.73
N LEU A 116 12.43 -6.28 -7.58
CA LEU A 116 12.31 -7.74 -7.49
C LEU A 116 10.90 -8.23 -7.86
N ILE A 117 9.85 -7.57 -7.37
CA ILE A 117 8.46 -7.95 -7.68
C ILE A 117 8.15 -7.67 -9.16
N HIS A 118 8.58 -6.53 -9.69
CA HIS A 118 8.39 -6.20 -11.10
C HIS A 118 9.09 -7.18 -12.04
N GLN A 119 10.26 -7.69 -11.64
CA GLN A 119 10.94 -8.77 -12.35
C GLN A 119 10.09 -10.05 -12.39
N GLN A 120 9.45 -10.44 -11.27
CA GLN A 120 8.54 -11.60 -11.27
C GLN A 120 7.33 -11.39 -12.17
N CYS A 121 6.71 -10.21 -12.14
CA CYS A 121 5.64 -9.86 -13.08
C CYS A 121 6.08 -10.02 -14.54
N THR A 122 7.30 -9.58 -14.86
CA THR A 122 7.87 -9.69 -16.21
C THR A 122 8.06 -11.15 -16.62
N LEU A 123 8.54 -12.02 -15.73
CA LEU A 123 8.75 -13.45 -15.98
C LEU A 123 7.44 -14.18 -16.31
N VAL A 124 6.34 -13.79 -15.67
CA VAL A 124 4.99 -14.34 -15.95
C VAL A 124 4.23 -13.58 -17.05
N LYS A 125 4.91 -12.72 -17.81
CA LYS A 125 4.39 -11.95 -18.96
C LYS A 125 3.32 -10.90 -18.61
N LEU A 126 3.40 -10.29 -17.41
CA LEU A 126 2.57 -9.17 -16.97
C LEU A 126 3.34 -7.84 -17.10
N GLN A 127 3.55 -7.38 -18.33
CA GLN A 127 4.34 -6.18 -18.62
C GLN A 127 3.57 -4.87 -18.38
N ASP A 128 2.24 -4.95 -18.36
CA ASP A 128 1.31 -3.84 -18.14
C ASP A 128 0.95 -3.63 -16.65
N VAL A 129 1.57 -4.41 -15.76
CA VAL A 129 1.42 -4.30 -14.31
C VAL A 129 2.55 -3.45 -13.73
N GLU A 130 2.16 -2.38 -13.05
CA GLU A 130 3.07 -1.55 -12.26
C GLU A 130 3.15 -2.06 -10.82
N VAL A 131 4.26 -1.77 -10.14
CA VAL A 131 4.47 -2.08 -8.73
C VAL A 131 4.79 -0.79 -8.01
N GLU A 132 4.10 -0.51 -6.92
CA GLU A 132 4.29 0.69 -6.11
C GLU A 132 4.37 0.35 -4.63
N ILE A 133 5.24 1.05 -3.89
CA ILE A 133 5.27 1.04 -2.43
C ILE A 133 4.89 2.42 -1.90
N MET A 134 3.92 2.44 -1.00
CA MET A 134 3.48 3.65 -0.29
C MET A 134 3.54 3.50 1.23
N GLU A 135 3.66 4.62 1.91
CA GLU A 135 3.55 4.67 3.38
C GLU A 135 2.09 4.58 3.83
N GLY A 136 1.87 3.93 4.97
CA GLY A 136 0.60 3.87 5.65
C GLY A 136 0.76 3.55 7.14
N ARG A 137 -0.35 3.64 7.87
CA ARG A 137 -0.40 3.33 9.30
C ARG A 137 -1.12 2.02 9.52
N ARG A 138 -0.55 1.16 10.35
CA ARG A 138 -1.30 0.03 10.92
C ARG A 138 -2.37 0.64 11.83
N ARG A 139 -3.63 0.19 11.70
CA ARG A 139 -4.63 0.57 12.70
C ARG A 139 -4.17 -0.02 14.03
N GLU A 140 -3.90 0.83 15.01
CA GLU A 140 -3.76 0.37 16.39
C GLU A 140 -5.10 -0.22 16.81
N GLU A 141 -5.09 -1.47 17.25
CA GLU A 141 -6.25 -2.08 17.88
C GLU A 141 -6.46 -1.32 19.19
N VAL A 142 -7.51 -0.51 19.25
CA VAL A 142 -7.88 0.18 20.48
C VAL A 142 -8.32 -0.92 21.44
N GLU A 143 -7.45 -1.32 22.37
CA GLU A 143 -7.87 -2.07 23.55
C GLU A 143 -8.91 -1.21 24.26
N ILE A 144 -10.20 -1.51 24.06
CA ILE A 144 -11.27 -1.01 24.90
C ILE A 144 -11.02 -1.66 26.26
N MET A 145 -10.27 -1.00 27.13
CA MET A 145 -10.22 -1.34 28.54
C MET A 145 -11.61 -1.08 29.13
N GLU A 146 -12.48 -2.10 29.08
CA GLU A 146 -13.67 -2.12 29.91
C GLU A 146 -13.22 -2.02 31.37
N GLY A 147 -13.46 -0.86 31.96
CA GLY A 147 -13.08 -0.53 33.32
C GLY A 147 -13.69 -1.51 34.31
N ARG A 148 -12.89 -2.49 34.76
CA ARG A 148 -13.18 -3.23 35.99
C ARG A 148 -12.97 -2.30 37.17
N GLY A 149 -14.06 -1.72 37.64
CA GLY A 149 -14.07 -0.81 38.79
C GLY A 149 -15.35 -0.92 39.61
N CYS A 150 -15.64 -2.09 40.19
CA CYS A 150 -16.53 -2.15 41.35
C CYS A 150 -15.79 -2.74 42.56
N ARG A 151 -15.76 -1.92 43.62
CA ARG A 151 -14.88 -1.99 44.78
C ARG A 151 -15.26 -3.15 45.70
N ARG A 152 -14.25 -3.90 46.14
CA ARG A 152 -14.32 -4.69 47.38
C ARG A 152 -14.41 -3.72 48.55
N ARG A 153 -15.48 -3.79 49.37
CA ARG A 153 -15.42 -3.42 50.78
C ARG A 153 -15.19 -4.71 51.58
N GLY A 154 -14.04 -4.81 52.22
CA GLY A 154 -13.91 -5.59 53.46
C GLY A 154 -14.66 -4.89 54.60
N SER A 155 -14.80 -5.39 55.82
CA SER A 155 -14.31 -6.58 56.52
C SER A 155 -15.03 -6.60 57.90
N ARG A 156 -15.26 -7.80 58.48
CA ARG A 156 -15.44 -8.12 59.93
C ARG A 156 -16.71 -7.55 60.62
N GLU A 157 -17.29 -8.08 61.70
CA GLU A 157 -16.91 -9.03 62.77
C GLU A 157 -18.20 -9.46 63.55
N THR A 158 -18.21 -10.67 64.15
CA THR A 158 -18.93 -11.16 65.38
C THR A 158 -20.46 -10.89 65.57
N GLU A 159 -21.31 -11.71 66.23
CA GLU A 159 -21.20 -12.59 67.40
C GLU A 159 -22.55 -13.37 67.57
N TYR A 160 -22.49 -14.55 68.22
CA TYR A 160 -23.54 -15.47 68.73
C TYR A 160 -24.51 -16.19 67.77
#